data_AF-A0A392THU2-F1
#
_entry.id   AF-A0A392THU2-F1
#
_cell.length_a   1.000
_cell.length_b   1.000
_cell.length_c   1.000
_cell.angle_alpha   90.00
_cell.angle_beta   90.00
_cell.angle_gamma   90.00
#
_symmetry.space_group_name_H-M   'P 1'
#
loop_
_entity.id
_entity.type
_entity.pdbx_description
1 polymer ?
#
loop_
_entity_poly.entity_id
_entity_poly.type
_entity_poly.pdbx_seq_one_letter_code
_entity_poly.pdbx_strand_id
1 'polypeptide(L)'
;PVEEDYAKFHFHWNKGHFLVETKEFTYRRADLSADEAADYDKLVAFVGTFPANLLEDSEGNPLRDEHGHQRTSAKLIDTKRLLGCKTQA
;
A
#
# COMPACT_ATOMS: atom_id res chain seq x y z
N PRO A 1 14.20 -17.38 18.35
CA PRO A 1 13.18 -16.33 18.15
C PRO A 1 13.88 -14.96 18.16
N VAL A 2 13.88 -14.25 17.03
CA VAL A 2 14.39 -12.88 16.99
C VAL A 2 13.33 -12.01 17.65
N GLU A 3 13.69 -11.35 18.75
CA GLU A 3 12.84 -10.43 19.46
C GLU A 3 12.83 -9.12 18.66
N GLU A 4 11.90 -9.03 17.70
CA GLU A 4 11.75 -7.84 16.88
C GLU A 4 11.10 -6.73 17.74
N ASP A 5 11.90 -5.71 18.04
CA ASP A 5 11.49 -4.48 18.73
C ASP A 5 10.59 -3.66 17.81
N TYR A 6 9.33 -4.07 17.70
CA TYR A 6 8.32 -3.29 17.01
C TYR A 6 7.77 -2.21 17.95
N ALA A 7 7.89 -0.95 17.53
CA ALA A 7 7.18 0.15 18.17
C ALA A 7 5.68 -0.16 18.20
N LYS A 8 5.12 -0.37 19.40
CA LYS A 8 3.68 -0.52 19.60
C LYS A 8 3.02 0.85 19.50
N PHE A 9 2.62 1.22 18.29
CA PHE A 9 1.82 2.41 18.06
C PHE A 9 0.43 2.19 18.66
N HIS A 10 0.14 2.87 19.76
CA HIS A 10 -1.22 2.93 20.29
C HIS A 10 -2.08 3.74 19.33
N PHE A 11 -2.80 3.08 18.42
CA PHE A 11 -3.80 3.70 17.55
C PHE A 11 -5.02 4.12 18.38
N HIS A 12 -4.88 5.16 19.19
CA HIS A 12 -6.01 5.81 19.85
C HIS A 12 -6.47 7.02 19.01
N TRP A 13 -7.53 6.82 18.24
CA TRP A 13 -8.16 7.93 17.53
C TRP A 13 -9.02 8.72 18.53
N ASN A 14 -8.62 9.94 18.85
CA ASN A 14 -9.48 10.86 19.61
C ASN A 14 -10.34 11.68 18.64
N LYS A 15 -11.40 12.32 19.14
CA LYS A 15 -12.28 13.18 18.30
C LYS A 15 -11.50 14.25 17.53
N GLY A 16 -10.38 14.74 18.09
CA GLY A 16 -9.50 15.69 17.44
C GLY A 16 -8.88 15.16 16.14
N HIS A 17 -8.54 13.87 16.05
CA HIS A 17 -8.00 13.28 14.82
C HIS A 17 -8.99 13.35 13.64
N PHE A 18 -10.29 13.24 13.90
CA PHE A 18 -11.33 13.34 12.87
C PHE A 18 -11.60 14.78 12.43
N LEU A 19 -11.14 15.77 13.19
CA LEU A 19 -11.25 17.18 12.85
C LEU A 19 -10.07 17.67 12.00
N VAL A 20 -9.00 16.87 11.89
CA VAL A 20 -7.87 17.18 11.02
C VAL A 20 -8.30 17.00 9.57
N GLU A 21 -8.18 18.07 8.78
CA GLU A 21 -8.56 18.05 7.37
C GLU A 21 -7.65 17.09 6.57
N THR A 22 -8.21 16.43 5.55
CA THR A 22 -7.48 15.47 4.71
C THR A 22 -6.19 16.05 4.12
N LYS A 23 -6.18 17.37 3.85
CA LYS A 23 -5.01 18.08 3.31
C LYS A 23 -3.76 17.99 4.19
N GLU A 24 -3.93 17.82 5.50
CA GLU A 24 -2.82 17.69 6.45
C GLU A 24 -2.11 16.33 6.34
N PHE A 25 -2.74 15.36 5.67
CA PHE A 25 -2.21 14.02 5.44
C PHE A 25 -1.84 13.75 3.97
N THR A 26 -2.21 14.65 3.07
CA THR A 26 -1.96 14.51 1.63
C THR A 26 -0.97 15.56 1.17
N TYR A 27 0.26 15.15 0.90
CA TYR A 27 1.32 16.02 0.41
C TYR A 27 1.47 15.85 -1.10
N ARG A 28 1.57 16.96 -1.84
CA ARG A 28 1.98 16.87 -3.23
C ARG A 28 3.48 16.65 -3.26
N ARG A 29 3.96 15.89 -4.23
CA ARG A 29 5.40 15.67 -4.41
C ARG A 29 6.21 16.97 -4.51
N ALA A 30 5.61 18.02 -5.09
CA ALA A 30 6.22 19.34 -5.22
C ALA A 30 6.38 20.08 -3.88
N ASP A 31 5.64 19.69 -2.85
CA ASP A 31 5.69 20.29 -1.51
C ASP A 31 6.67 19.55 -0.58
N LEU A 32 7.29 18.45 -1.05
CA LEU A 32 8.28 17.68 -0.29
C LEU A 32 9.65 18.37 -0.30
N SER A 33 10.38 18.26 0.81
CA SER A 33 11.80 18.58 0.83
C SER A 33 12.61 17.62 -0.05
N ALA A 34 13.86 17.96 -0.35
CA ALA A 34 14.74 17.13 -1.17
C ALA A 34 14.96 15.73 -0.55
N ASP A 35 15.12 15.66 0.76
CA ASP A 35 15.31 14.41 1.49
C ASP A 35 14.04 13.55 1.48
N GLU A 36 12.88 14.16 1.76
CA GLU A 36 11.58 13.45 1.73
C GLU A 36 11.24 12.95 0.32
N ALA A 37 11.54 13.74 -0.71
CA ALA A 37 11.36 13.32 -2.11
C ALA A 37 12.26 12.13 -2.47
N ALA A 38 13.51 12.15 -2.01
CA ALA A 38 14.45 11.04 -2.21
C ALA A 38 13.99 9.76 -1.47
N ASP A 39 13.47 9.89 -0.25
CA ASP A 39 12.91 8.76 0.49
C ASP A 39 11.63 8.22 -0.16
N TYR A 40 10.75 9.09 -0.66
CA TYR A 40 9.60 8.70 -1.44
C TYR A 40 10.01 7.94 -2.73
N ASP A 41 11.08 8.36 -3.40
CA ASP A 41 11.60 7.64 -4.58
C ASP A 41 12.10 6.23 -4.25
N LYS A 42 12.73 6.03 -3.09
CA LYS A 42 13.09 4.68 -2.61
C LYS A 42 11.84 3.82 -2.45
N LEU A 43 10.76 4.37 -1.90
CA LEU A 43 9.49 3.66 -1.74
C LEU A 43 8.87 3.31 -3.10
N VAL A 44 8.85 4.25 -4.05
CA VAL A 44 8.36 4.00 -5.42
C VAL A 44 9.17 2.91 -6.10
N ALA A 45 10.50 2.96 -6.00
CA ALA A 45 11.38 1.93 -6.56
C ALA A 45 11.12 0.55 -5.93
N PHE A 46 10.99 0.50 -4.60
CA PHE A 46 10.66 -0.73 -3.87
C PHE A 46 9.32 -1.32 -4.31
N VAL A 47 8.26 -0.51 -4.39
CA VAL A 47 6.94 -0.96 -4.87
C VAL A 47 7.02 -1.43 -6.33
N GLY A 48 7.85 -0.79 -7.16
CA GLY A 48 8.11 -1.21 -8.53
C GLY A 48 8.75 -2.59 -8.66
N THR A 49 9.39 -3.11 -7.60
CA THR A 49 9.92 -4.49 -7.59
C THR A 49 8.84 -5.55 -7.36
N PHE A 50 7.63 -5.15 -6.95
CA PHE A 50 6.58 -6.12 -6.65
C PHE A 50 6.08 -6.77 -7.95
N PRO A 51 5.89 -8.10 -7.95
CA PRO A 51 5.36 -8.78 -9.12
C PRO A 51 3.96 -8.24 -9.42
N ALA A 52 3.73 -7.92 -10.69
CA ALA A 52 2.44 -7.47 -11.16
C ALA A 52 1.41 -8.59 -10.91
N ASN A 53 0.20 -8.24 -10.44
CA ASN A 53 -0.85 -9.25 -10.29
C ASN A 53 -1.28 -9.71 -11.66
N LEU A 54 -1.15 -11.01 -11.90
CA LEU A 54 -1.74 -11.67 -13.05
C LEU A 54 -3.27 -11.64 -12.85
N LEU A 55 -3.98 -11.05 -13.81
CA LEU A 55 -5.44 -11.09 -13.79
C LEU A 55 -5.92 -12.44 -14.30
N GLU A 56 -6.74 -13.10 -13.50
CA GLU A 56 -7.33 -14.41 -13.80
C GLU A 56 -8.85 -14.31 -13.73
N ASP A 57 -9.56 -15.14 -14.50
CA ASP A 57 -11.00 -15.32 -14.36
C ASP A 57 -11.35 -16.17 -13.13
N SER A 58 -12.64 -16.44 -12.91
CA SER A 58 -13.11 -17.26 -11.79
C SER A 58 -12.65 -18.73 -11.82
N GLU A 59 -12.13 -19.19 -12.97
CA GLU A 59 -11.62 -20.55 -13.17
C GLU A 59 -10.08 -20.61 -13.06
N GLY A 60 -9.42 -19.46 -12.86
CA GLY A 60 -7.96 -19.34 -12.75
C GLY A 60 -7.25 -19.18 -14.09
N ASN A 61 -7.96 -18.90 -15.20
CA ASN A 61 -7.33 -18.72 -16.50
C ASN A 61 -6.81 -17.28 -16.66
N PRO A 62 -5.60 -17.08 -17.24
CA PRO A 62 -5.06 -15.76 -17.54
C PRO A 62 -5.98 -14.91 -18.43
N LEU A 63 -6.40 -13.75 -17.94
CA LEU A 63 -7.06 -12.74 -18.77
C LEU A 63 -6.02 -12.09 -19.68
N ARG A 64 -6.26 -12.11 -21.00
CA ARG A 64 -5.36 -11.53 -22.00
C ARG A 64 -5.90 -10.21 -22.55
N ASP A 65 -5.01 -9.33 -22.97
CA ASP A 65 -5.37 -8.09 -23.68
C ASP A 65 -5.63 -8.35 -25.17
N GLU A 66 -5.96 -7.29 -25.91
CA GLU A 66 -6.23 -7.34 -27.35
C GLU A 66 -5.02 -7.80 -28.19
N HIS A 67 -3.82 -7.75 -27.62
CA HIS A 67 -2.57 -8.20 -28.24
C HIS A 67 -2.14 -9.60 -27.77
N GLY A 68 -2.94 -10.26 -26.91
CA GLY A 68 -2.67 -11.59 -26.39
C GLY A 68 -1.71 -11.64 -25.21
N HIS A 69 -1.24 -10.49 -24.71
CA HIS A 69 -0.41 -10.44 -23.50
C HIS A 69 -1.27 -10.64 -22.25
N GLN A 70 -0.69 -11.28 -21.23
CA GLN A 70 -1.39 -11.47 -19.96
C GLN A 70 -1.63 -10.11 -19.29
N ARG A 71 -2.89 -9.82 -18.99
CA ARG A 71 -3.27 -8.59 -18.31
C ARG A 71 -2.72 -8.62 -16.89
N THR A 72 -2.11 -7.52 -16.51
CA THR A 72 -1.65 -7.31 -15.15
C THR A 72 -2.37 -6.15 -14.50
N SER A 73 -2.46 -6.17 -13.16
CA SER A 73 -2.92 -5.04 -12.36
C SER A 73 -1.92 -4.71 -11.27
N ALA A 74 -1.88 -3.45 -10.86
CA ALA A 74 -1.19 -3.08 -9.64
C ALA A 74 -1.83 -3.81 -8.44
N LYS A 75 -1.00 -4.32 -7.51
CA LYS A 75 -1.48 -4.88 -6.24
C LYS A 75 -2.15 -3.78 -5.42
N LEU A 76 -3.47 -3.69 -5.51
CA LEU A 76 -4.25 -2.91 -4.56
C LEU A 76 -4.25 -3.66 -3.22
N ILE A 77 -3.87 -2.96 -2.15
CA ILE A 77 -4.01 -3.50 -0.80
C ILE A 77 -5.50 -3.48 -0.49
N ASP A 78 -6.09 -4.67 -0.34
CA ASP A 78 -7.44 -4.80 0.20
C ASP A 78 -7.40 -4.44 1.69
N THR A 79 -7.59 -3.15 1.97
CA THR A 79 -7.55 -2.60 3.32
C THR A 79 -8.64 -3.21 4.20
N LYS A 80 -9.76 -3.69 3.64
CA LYS A 80 -10.81 -4.37 4.41
C LYS A 80 -10.35 -5.74 4.88
N ARG A 81 -9.71 -6.53 4.01
CA ARG A 81 -9.12 -7.82 4.40
C ARG A 81 -7.96 -7.62 5.37
N LEU A 82 -7.13 -6.61 5.18
CA LEU A 82 -6.01 -6.30 6.08
C LEU A 82 -6.51 -5.95 7.49
N LEU A 83 -7.56 -5.15 7.61
CA LEU A 83 -8.19 -4.81 8.90
C LEU A 83 -8.98 -5.99 9.50
N GLY A 84 -9.42 -6.93 8.66
CA GLY A 84 -10.10 -8.17 9.08
C GLY A 84 -9.13 -9.26 9.58
N CYS A 85 -7.84 -9.18 9.23
CA CYS A 85 -6.81 -10.04 9.77
C CYS A 85 -6.55 -9.69 11.24
N LYS A 86 -7.31 -10.31 12.14
CA LYS A 86 -6.92 -10.40 13.55
C LYS A 86 -5.60 -11.17 13.60
N THR A 87 -4.52 -10.51 14.00
CA THR A 87 -3.27 -11.18 14.36
C THR A 87 -3.60 -12.17 15.48
N GLN A 88 -3.61 -13.46 15.16
CA GLN A 88 -3.70 -14.49 16.18
C GLN A 88 -2.32 -14.49 16.88
N ALA A 89 -2.31 -14.06 18.14
CA ALA A 89 -1.15 -14.07 19.01
C ALA A 89 -0.72 -15.50 19.34
#